data_AF-A0A0K0Y974-F1
#
_entry.id   AF-A0A0K0Y974-F1
#
_cell.length_a   1.000
_cell.length_b   1.000
_cell.length_c   1.000
_cell.angle_alpha   90.00
_cell.angle_beta   90.00
_cell.angle_gamma   90.00
#
_symmetry.space_group_name_H-M   'P 1'
#
loop_
_entity.id
_entity.type
_entity.pdbx_description
1 polymer ?
#
loop_
_entity_poly.entity_id
_entity_poly.type
_entity_poly.pdbx_seq_one_letter_code
_entity_poly.pdbx_strand_id
1 'polypeptide(L)'
;MILRGIKQTALMALMGTMLSGCLAELPGGETGPFAPGNTLTFYYQSVLTDPPEQAVIVSCGNDFIAKSCIRLSNGATFDLVSTETGVSYGNEELQMVLQLDPGDVPSGLGQVNNLTTGEATGMRWVSLPS
;
A
#
# COMPACT_ATOMS: atom_id res chain seq x y z
N MET A 1 6.22 16.22 65.38
CA MET A 1 7.36 16.78 64.62
C MET A 1 7.33 16.15 63.23
N ILE A 2 6.57 16.72 62.30
CA ILE A 2 6.98 17.69 61.25
C ILE A 2 7.78 17.05 60.10
N LEU A 3 7.04 16.84 59.01
CA LEU A 3 7.32 16.93 57.56
C LEU A 3 8.67 16.50 56.96
N ARG A 4 8.54 15.91 55.75
CA ARG A 4 9.23 16.18 54.45
C ARG A 4 9.68 14.85 53.82
N GLY A 5 9.36 14.49 52.58
CA GLY A 5 8.67 15.16 51.50
C GLY A 5 8.53 14.17 50.34
N ILE A 6 7.39 14.24 49.64
CA ILE A 6 7.15 13.53 48.39
C ILE A 6 8.07 14.17 47.35
N LYS A 7 9.18 13.51 47.01
CA LYS A 7 10.02 13.94 45.90
C LYS A 7 9.28 13.64 44.60
N GLN A 8 8.98 14.73 43.91
CA GLN A 8 8.54 14.78 42.51
C GLN A 8 9.44 13.90 41.64
N THR A 9 8.88 12.83 41.09
CA THR A 9 9.42 12.13 39.90
C THR A 9 8.32 11.96 38.83
N ALA A 10 7.36 12.89 38.81
CA ALA A 10 6.23 12.91 37.87
C ALA A 10 6.52 13.72 36.58
N LEU A 11 7.79 14.00 36.25
CA LEU A 11 8.10 14.95 35.18
C LEU A 11 9.29 14.53 34.32
N MET A 12 9.30 13.30 33.78
CA MET A 12 10.24 12.95 32.70
C MET A 12 9.87 11.70 31.87
N ALA A 13 8.58 11.36 31.77
CA ALA A 13 8.12 10.25 30.91
C ALA A 13 7.24 10.73 29.73
N LEU A 14 7.29 12.03 29.40
CA LEU A 14 6.40 12.65 28.42
C LEU A 14 7.12 13.22 27.18
N MET A 15 8.31 12.71 26.88
CA MET A 15 9.06 13.04 25.65
C MET A 15 9.63 11.76 25.04
N GLY A 16 8.73 10.89 24.61
CA GLY A 16 9.05 9.64 23.93
C GLY A 16 8.01 9.22 22.90
N THR A 17 7.08 10.11 22.52
CA THR A 17 6.29 9.94 21.29
C THR A 17 7.11 10.51 20.14
N MET A 18 8.29 9.92 19.90
CA MET A 18 8.95 10.09 18.60
C MET A 18 8.06 9.40 17.58
N LEU A 19 7.21 10.19 16.92
CA LEU A 19 6.96 10.20 15.48
C LEU A 19 7.15 8.87 14.72
N SER A 20 6.70 7.75 15.27
CA SER A 20 6.39 6.56 14.47
C SER A 20 5.02 6.83 13.87
N GLY A 21 4.98 7.75 12.89
CA GLY A 21 3.93 7.67 11.89
C GLY A 21 4.14 6.31 11.25
N CYS A 22 3.34 5.32 11.66
CA CYS A 22 3.38 3.98 11.11
C CYS A 22 3.16 4.08 9.60
N LEU A 23 4.25 4.19 8.85
CA LEU A 23 4.27 3.76 7.47
C LEU A 23 4.00 2.27 7.56
N ALA A 24 2.73 1.90 7.42
CA ALA A 24 2.33 0.51 7.45
C ALA A 24 3.09 -0.19 6.33
N GLU A 25 3.89 -1.18 6.71
CA GLU A 25 4.63 -1.99 5.75
C GLU A 25 3.63 -2.59 4.75
N LEU A 26 4.05 -2.65 3.48
CA LEU A 26 3.24 -3.30 2.47
C LEU A 26 3.17 -4.80 2.77
N PRO A 27 2.06 -5.47 2.45
CA PRO A 27 1.92 -6.90 2.67
C PRO A 27 3.08 -7.70 2.05
N GLY A 28 3.73 -8.52 2.88
CA GLY A 28 4.88 -9.34 2.51
C GLY A 28 6.23 -8.61 2.44
N GLY A 29 6.28 -7.30 2.71
CA GLY A 29 7.52 -6.52 2.77
C GLY A 29 8.30 -6.48 1.45
N GLU A 30 9.63 -6.42 1.54
CA GLU A 30 10.55 -6.29 0.38
C GLU A 30 10.57 -7.52 -0.54
N THR A 31 10.05 -8.66 -0.09
CA THR A 31 9.93 -9.90 -0.89
C THR A 31 8.47 -10.22 -1.23
N GLY A 32 7.55 -9.33 -0.86
CA GLY A 32 6.12 -9.57 -0.97
C GLY A 32 5.57 -9.37 -2.38
N PRO A 33 4.27 -9.62 -2.57
CA PRO A 33 3.59 -9.37 -3.84
C PRO A 33 3.68 -7.91 -4.29
N PHE A 34 3.87 -6.97 -3.37
CA PHE A 34 4.00 -5.55 -3.65
C PHE A 34 5.44 -5.01 -3.56
N ALA A 35 6.42 -5.91 -3.70
CA ALA A 35 7.83 -5.55 -3.72
C ALA A 35 8.20 -4.78 -5.01
N PRO A 36 9.11 -3.78 -4.93
CA PRO A 36 9.71 -3.18 -6.11
C PRO A 36 10.37 -4.22 -7.03
N GLY A 37 10.21 -4.04 -8.34
CA GLY A 37 10.68 -5.00 -9.36
C GLY A 37 9.62 -6.00 -9.79
N ASN A 38 8.51 -6.14 -9.06
CA ASN A 38 7.38 -6.94 -9.51
C ASN A 38 6.55 -6.20 -10.57
N THR A 39 5.93 -6.96 -11.46
CA THR A 39 4.93 -6.50 -12.42
C THR A 39 3.55 -7.06 -12.03
N LEU A 40 2.60 -6.16 -11.86
CA LEU A 40 1.18 -6.47 -11.69
C LEU A 40 0.52 -6.61 -13.05
N THR A 41 -0.17 -7.73 -13.27
CA THR A 41 -1.01 -7.99 -14.45
C THR A 41 -2.46 -8.07 -14.03
N PHE A 42 -3.34 -7.33 -14.73
CA PHE A 42 -4.76 -7.23 -14.42
C PHE A 42 -5.63 -7.95 -15.44
N TYR A 43 -6.64 -8.68 -14.95
CA TYR A 43 -7.60 -9.44 -15.73
C TYR A 43 -9.01 -8.99 -15.36
N TYR A 44 -9.57 -8.07 -16.15
CA TYR A 44 -10.91 -7.52 -15.94
C TYR A 44 -11.99 -8.54 -16.33
N GLN A 45 -13.03 -8.69 -15.50
CA GLN A 45 -14.06 -9.71 -15.71
C GLN A 45 -14.92 -9.45 -16.97
N SER A 46 -15.04 -8.19 -17.37
CA SER A 46 -15.93 -7.73 -18.45
C SER A 46 -15.20 -7.27 -19.71
N VAL A 47 -13.87 -7.21 -19.69
CA VAL A 47 -13.07 -6.65 -20.79
C VAL A 47 -11.91 -7.57 -21.11
N LEU A 48 -11.94 -8.17 -22.30
CA LEU A 48 -10.78 -8.83 -22.87
C LEU A 48 -9.83 -7.76 -23.41
N THR A 49 -8.89 -7.31 -22.59
CA THR A 49 -7.76 -6.51 -23.03
C THR A 49 -6.65 -7.45 -23.50
N ASP A 50 -6.30 -7.40 -24.79
CA ASP A 50 -5.15 -8.13 -25.35
C ASP A 50 -4.09 -7.13 -25.86
N PRO A 51 -2.91 -7.05 -25.23
CA PRO A 51 -2.49 -7.77 -24.02
C PRO A 51 -3.18 -7.25 -22.74
N PRO A 52 -3.20 -8.05 -21.65
CA PRO A 52 -3.73 -7.60 -20.36
C PRO A 52 -2.99 -6.35 -19.86
N GLU A 53 -3.72 -5.48 -19.15
CA GLU A 53 -3.13 -4.29 -18.56
C GLU A 53 -2.05 -4.68 -17.54
N GLN A 54 -0.94 -3.95 -17.56
CA GLN A 54 0.19 -4.16 -16.66
C GLN A 54 0.65 -2.86 -16.02
N ALA A 55 1.20 -3.00 -14.82
CA ALA A 55 1.86 -1.93 -14.09
C ALA A 55 3.05 -2.47 -13.31
N VAL A 56 4.11 -1.67 -13.20
CA VAL A 56 5.36 -2.08 -12.55
C VAL A 56 5.44 -1.44 -11.17
N ILE A 57 5.87 -2.21 -10.18
CA ILE A 57 6.14 -1.71 -8.85
C ILE A 57 7.58 -1.19 -8.80
N VAL A 58 7.75 0.05 -8.37
CA VAL A 58 9.04 0.74 -8.34
C VAL A 58 9.31 1.28 -6.95
N SER A 59 10.59 1.38 -6.59
CA SER A 59 10.98 2.16 -5.41
C SER A 59 10.83 3.64 -5.75
N CYS A 60 10.08 4.37 -4.92
CA CYS A 60 9.85 5.81 -5.06
C CYS A 60 10.13 6.59 -3.77
N GLY A 61 10.55 5.87 -2.73
CA GLY A 61 11.02 6.46 -1.49
C GLY A 61 12.42 7.08 -1.60
N ASN A 62 12.93 7.55 -0.47
CA ASN A 62 14.33 7.97 -0.32
C ASN A 62 15.00 7.13 0.78
N ASP A 63 16.30 7.36 1.01
CA ASP A 63 17.09 6.60 1.98
C ASP A 63 16.56 6.68 3.43
N PHE A 64 15.70 7.66 3.73
CA PHE A 64 15.09 7.84 5.06
C PHE A 64 13.67 7.25 5.16
N ILE A 65 12.96 7.15 4.03
CA ILE A 65 11.58 6.69 3.94
C ILE A 65 11.48 5.80 2.70
N ALA A 66 11.66 4.50 2.90
CA ALA A 66 11.44 3.51 1.84
C ALA A 66 9.95 3.45 1.49
N LYS A 67 9.64 3.51 0.20
CA LYS A 67 8.28 3.42 -0.33
C LYS A 67 8.29 2.69 -1.66
N SER A 68 7.25 1.90 -1.87
CA SER A 68 6.92 1.36 -3.20
C SER A 68 5.79 2.17 -3.81
N CYS A 69 5.90 2.42 -5.10
CA CYS A 69 4.86 3.02 -5.92
C CYS A 69 4.51 2.07 -7.05
N ILE A 70 3.31 2.23 -7.58
CA ILE A 70 2.94 1.61 -8.84
C ILE A 70 3.14 2.60 -9.98
N ARG A 71 3.76 2.15 -11.06
CA ARG A 71 3.93 2.91 -12.30
C ARG A 71 3.13 2.23 -13.41
N LEU A 72 2.11 2.95 -13.88
CA LEU A 72 1.26 2.50 -14.97
C LEU A 72 1.98 2.63 -16.32
N SER A 73 1.45 1.97 -17.35
CA SER A 73 1.98 1.99 -18.72
C SER A 73 2.00 3.39 -19.35
N ASN A 74 1.10 4.28 -18.93
CA ASN A 74 1.06 5.68 -19.36
C ASN A 74 2.08 6.58 -18.63
N GLY A 75 2.91 6.03 -17.75
CA GLY A 75 3.93 6.75 -16.97
C GLY A 75 3.43 7.37 -15.67
N ALA A 76 2.12 7.35 -15.41
CA ALA A 76 1.58 7.82 -14.13
C ALA A 76 2.10 6.94 -12.98
N THR A 77 2.46 7.58 -11.87
CA THR A 77 3.02 6.91 -10.70
C THR A 77 2.21 7.29 -9.46
N PHE A 78 1.83 6.29 -8.66
CA PHE A 78 1.03 6.48 -7.45
C PHE A 78 1.67 5.72 -6.28
N ASP A 79 1.66 6.35 -5.10
CA ASP A 79 2.06 5.69 -3.85
C ASP A 79 1.16 4.47 -3.60
N LEU A 80 1.78 3.33 -3.27
CA LEU A 80 1.05 2.18 -2.75
C LEU A 80 0.76 2.42 -1.27
N VAL A 81 -0.51 2.42 -0.91
CA VAL A 81 -0.97 2.60 0.47
C VAL A 81 -1.44 1.25 0.99
N SER A 82 -0.85 0.80 2.10
CA SER A 82 -1.25 -0.44 2.77
C SER A 82 -2.70 -0.34 3.27
N THR A 83 -3.45 -1.43 3.15
CA THR A 83 -4.82 -1.58 3.66
C THR A 83 -4.88 -2.81 4.56
N GLU A 84 -6.03 -3.06 5.20
CA GLU A 84 -6.19 -4.23 6.07
C GLU A 84 -5.90 -5.57 5.37
N THR A 85 -6.19 -5.67 4.07
CA THR A 85 -6.14 -6.94 3.32
C THR A 85 -5.26 -6.89 2.07
N GLY A 86 -4.50 -5.81 1.87
CA GLY A 86 -3.75 -5.61 0.64
C GLY A 86 -3.23 -4.19 0.49
N VAL A 87 -3.43 -3.59 -0.69
CA VAL A 87 -2.98 -2.23 -1.01
C VAL A 87 -4.04 -1.45 -1.77
N SER A 88 -3.90 -0.13 -1.77
CA SER A 88 -4.66 0.77 -2.63
C SER A 88 -3.74 1.82 -3.25
N TYR A 89 -4.14 2.33 -4.42
CA TYR A 89 -3.47 3.45 -5.08
C TYR A 89 -4.45 4.20 -5.98
N GLY A 90 -4.08 5.39 -6.42
CA GLY A 90 -4.88 6.19 -7.34
C GLY A 90 -4.91 7.66 -6.94
N ASN A 91 -5.97 8.34 -7.34
CA ASN A 91 -6.19 9.77 -7.10
C ASN A 91 -7.64 10.03 -6.65
N GLU A 92 -8.06 11.29 -6.68
CA GLU A 92 -9.39 11.73 -6.26
C GLU A 92 -10.52 11.29 -7.21
N GLU A 93 -10.18 10.81 -8.42
CA GLU A 93 -11.15 10.39 -9.44
C GLU A 93 -11.24 8.88 -9.57
N LEU A 94 -10.08 8.21 -9.62
CA LEU A 94 -9.97 6.76 -9.78
C LEU A 94 -9.13 6.18 -8.65
N GLN A 95 -9.68 5.19 -7.97
CA GLN A 95 -9.01 4.46 -6.90
C GLN A 95 -8.99 2.96 -7.22
N MET A 96 -7.80 2.39 -7.24
CA MET A 96 -7.58 0.95 -7.29
C MET A 96 -7.45 0.40 -5.86
N VAL A 97 -8.13 -0.71 -5.59
CA VAL A 97 -7.97 -1.50 -4.36
C VAL A 97 -7.64 -2.93 -4.75
N LEU A 98 -6.52 -3.45 -4.23
CA LEU A 98 -6.03 -4.80 -4.49
C LEU A 98 -5.99 -5.56 -3.16
N GLN A 99 -6.79 -6.62 -3.07
CA GLN A 99 -6.83 -7.54 -1.92
C GLN A 99 -6.06 -8.80 -2.26
N LEU A 100 -5.26 -9.29 -1.31
CA LEU A 100 -4.49 -10.53 -1.47
C LEU A 100 -5.39 -11.77 -1.38
N ASP A 101 -5.11 -12.76 -2.22
CA ASP A 101 -5.60 -14.12 -1.98
C ASP A 101 -4.93 -14.70 -0.72
N PRO A 102 -5.64 -15.55 0.05
CA PRO A 102 -5.06 -16.23 1.19
C PRO A 102 -3.88 -17.14 0.81
N GLY A 103 -2.94 -17.33 1.74
CA GLY A 103 -1.85 -18.30 1.60
C GLY A 103 -0.62 -17.78 0.87
N ASP A 104 -0.33 -16.49 0.96
CA ASP A 104 0.88 -15.83 0.42
C ASP A 104 1.07 -16.02 -1.10
N VAL A 105 -0.02 -16.28 -1.81
CA VAL A 105 -0.01 -16.33 -3.27
C VAL A 105 0.10 -14.90 -3.79
N PRO A 106 0.97 -14.60 -4.77
CA PRO A 106 1.12 -13.25 -5.30
C PRO A 106 0.00 -12.94 -6.31
N SER A 107 -1.25 -13.12 -5.88
CA SER A 107 -2.46 -12.88 -6.66
C SER A 107 -3.58 -12.39 -5.76
N GLY A 108 -4.68 -11.96 -6.38
CA GLY A 108 -5.80 -11.50 -5.59
C GLY A 108 -7.00 -11.01 -6.38
N LEU A 109 -7.92 -10.39 -5.64
CA LEU A 109 -9.05 -9.66 -6.18
C LEU A 109 -8.70 -8.18 -6.24
N GLY A 110 -9.12 -7.50 -7.30
CA GLY A 110 -8.95 -6.06 -7.47
C GLY A 110 -10.26 -5.39 -7.83
N GLN A 111 -10.34 -4.10 -7.53
CA GLN A 111 -11.47 -3.26 -7.90
C GLN A 111 -10.97 -1.87 -8.28
N VAL A 112 -11.38 -1.38 -9.45
CA VAL A 112 -11.25 0.03 -9.83
C VAL A 112 -12.55 0.73 -9.47
N ASN A 113 -12.45 1.77 -8.67
CA ASN A 113 -13.54 2.63 -8.26
C ASN A 113 -13.43 3.97 -8.97
N ASN A 114 -14.49 4.36 -9.66
CA ASN A 114 -14.65 5.74 -10.10
C ASN A 114 -15.37 6.51 -8.99
N LEU A 115 -14.62 7.35 -8.29
CA LEU A 115 -15.10 8.13 -7.15
C LEU A 115 -16.03 9.28 -7.57
N THR A 116 -16.01 9.66 -8.86
CA THR A 116 -16.89 10.70 -9.41
C THR A 116 -18.24 10.16 -9.85
N THR A 117 -18.29 8.96 -10.44
CA THR A 117 -19.54 8.34 -10.93
C THR A 117 -20.13 7.32 -9.96
N GLY A 118 -19.33 6.80 -9.02
CA GLY A 118 -19.70 5.72 -8.11
C GLY A 118 -19.65 4.33 -8.75
N GLU A 119 -19.18 4.22 -10.00
CA GLU A 119 -19.04 2.94 -10.68
C GLU A 119 -17.84 2.15 -10.17
N ALA A 120 -18.00 0.83 -10.08
CA ALA A 120 -16.95 -0.09 -9.67
C ALA A 120 -16.80 -1.23 -10.69
N THR A 121 -15.56 -1.51 -11.08
CA THR A 121 -15.23 -2.62 -11.97
C THR A 121 -14.30 -3.59 -11.23
N GLY A 122 -14.67 -4.86 -11.17
CA GLY A 122 -13.86 -5.92 -10.56
C GLY A 122 -12.85 -6.54 -11.53
N MET A 123 -11.71 -6.97 -10.99
CA MET A 123 -10.67 -7.71 -11.71
C MET A 123 -10.02 -8.78 -10.84
N ARG A 124 -9.31 -9.69 -11.52
CA ARG A 124 -8.25 -10.50 -10.93
C ARG A 124 -6.90 -9.83 -11.19
N TRP A 125 -5.96 -10.03 -10.28
CA TRP A 125 -4.59 -9.57 -10.50
C TRP A 125 -3.60 -10.64 -10.08
N VAL A 126 -2.41 -10.60 -10.70
CA VAL A 126 -1.25 -11.42 -10.36
C VAL A 126 -0.03 -10.51 -10.34
N SER A 127 0.86 -10.74 -9.39
CA SER A 127 2.15 -10.07 -9.26
C SER A 127 3.27 -11.07 -9.51
N LEU A 128 4.16 -10.76 -10.44
CA LEU A 128 5.32 -11.62 -10.75
C LEU A 128 6.60 -10.79 -10.76
N PRO A 129 7.74 -11.35 -10.30
CA PRO A 129 9.03 -10.72 -10.53
C PRO A 129 9.25 -10.49 -12.02
N SER A 130 9.74 -9.30 -12.38
CA SER A 130 10.04 -8.93 -13.78
C SER A 130 11.39 -9.47 -14.24
#